data_AF-A0A8T2KBG7-F1
#
_entry.id   AF-A0A8T2KBG7-F1
#
_cell.length_a   1.000
_cell.length_b   1.000
_cell.length_c   1.000
_cell.angle_alpha   90.00
_cell.angle_beta   90.00
_cell.angle_gamma   90.00
#
_symmetry.space_group_name_H-M   'P 1'
#
loop_
_entity.id
_entity.type
_entity.pdbx_description
1 polymer ?
#
loop_
_entity_poly.entity_id
_entity_poly.type
_entity_poly.pdbx_seq_one_letter_code
_entity_poly.pdbx_strand_id
1 'polypeptide(L)'
;MHHRWLLLFACFWVLFMLMVASKFITLTMKDPEGYGIKQGPLTVLPETEKMTVTETKKLQIEVQPTTTPLKDDSYTALIHKERMELLSYVCHNESLRNLSRNAISKFVLDRIFVSDKHRILFCQTPKVGNTQWKKVLIVLNGAFSSIEEIPENVVHDHEKNGLPRLSSYSAQDVNERLNSYFKFFIVRDPFERLISAFKDKFIHNPRFEPWYKHNIAPVLIRKYRKNRRMSRGGLQFQDFVRYLGDPNHRFLDLQFGDHIIHWVTFVELCAPCEINYNVIGHHETLEDDAPYILKEAGIEHLVSYPTIPPGITKYNRSKVEHYFSKVSKRDIKHLYTRFKGDFELFGYRKPTFLF
;
A
#
# COMPACT_ATOMS: atom_id res chain seq x y z
N MET A 1 17.88 36.56 44.81
CA MET A 1 17.11 35.34 44.46
C MET A 1 17.42 34.77 43.06
N HIS A 2 17.96 35.56 42.12
CA HIS A 2 18.27 35.10 40.75
C HIS A 2 19.41 34.06 40.62
N HIS A 3 20.39 34.08 41.52
CA HIS A 3 21.56 33.19 41.41
C HIS A 3 21.24 31.72 41.72
N ARG A 4 20.28 31.46 42.63
CA ARG A 4 19.82 30.09 42.96
C ARG A 4 19.06 29.45 41.81
N TRP A 5 18.33 30.24 41.01
CA TRP A 5 17.61 29.73 39.84
C TRP A 5 18.54 29.35 38.68
N LEU A 6 19.61 30.13 38.47
CA LEU A 6 20.62 29.83 37.46
C LEU A 6 21.40 28.54 37.79
N LEU A 7 21.74 28.32 39.06
CA LEU A 7 22.37 27.08 39.52
C LEU A 7 21.46 25.85 39.33
N LEU A 8 20.16 25.97 39.64
CA LEU A 8 19.21 24.88 39.42
C LEU A 8 19.04 24.55 37.93
N PHE A 9 19.01 25.57 37.07
CA PHE A 9 18.91 25.38 35.63
C PHE A 9 20.16 24.73 35.05
N ALA A 10 21.35 25.12 35.53
CA ALA A 10 22.62 24.51 35.15
C ALA A 10 22.71 23.05 35.62
N CYS A 11 22.33 22.75 36.86
CA CYS A 11 22.29 21.37 37.36
C CYS A 11 21.32 20.48 36.58
N PHE A 12 20.13 21.00 36.23
CA PHE A 12 19.18 20.28 35.40
C PHE A 12 19.74 20.00 34.00
N TRP A 13 20.41 20.97 33.39
CA TRP A 13 21.04 20.81 32.08
C TRP A 13 22.17 19.78 32.07
N VAL A 14 23.00 19.75 33.11
CA VAL A 14 24.08 18.74 33.24
C VAL A 14 23.49 17.34 33.40
N LEU A 15 22.45 17.17 34.23
CA LEU A 15 21.78 15.88 34.40
C LEU A 15 21.09 15.41 33.11
N PHE A 16 20.47 16.33 32.37
CA PHE A 16 19.85 16.04 31.08
C PHE A 16 20.90 15.57 30.05
N MET A 17 22.04 16.25 29.95
CA MET A 17 23.12 15.86 29.04
C MET A 17 23.76 14.51 29.42
N LEU A 18 23.90 14.22 30.72
CA LEU A 18 24.39 12.92 31.19
C LEU A 18 23.41 11.78 30.86
N MET A 19 22.10 12.00 30.98
CA MET A 19 21.09 11.02 30.58
C MET A 19 21.08 10.76 29.08
N VAL A 20 21.25 11.81 28.27
CA VAL A 20 21.34 11.69 26.80
C VAL A 20 22.63 10.95 26.42
N ALA A 21 23.78 11.30 27.00
CA ALA A 21 25.06 10.64 26.75
C ALA A 21 25.04 9.16 27.16
N SER A 22 24.46 8.81 28.31
CA SER A 22 24.31 7.42 28.77
C SER A 22 23.48 6.58 27.81
N LYS A 23 22.39 7.13 27.26
CA LYS A 23 21.59 6.45 26.23
C LYS A 23 22.35 6.27 24.91
N PHE A 24 23.19 7.22 24.52
CA PHE A 24 24.03 7.11 23.32
C PHE A 24 25.15 6.08 23.50
N ILE A 25 25.80 6.01 24.68
CA ILE A 25 26.85 5.00 24.97
C ILE A 25 26.26 3.58 24.96
N THR A 26 25.03 3.40 25.43
CA THR A 26 24.32 2.11 25.40
C THR A 26 23.96 1.67 23.97
N LEU A 27 23.85 2.61 23.03
CA LEU A 27 23.57 2.34 21.61
C LEU A 27 24.83 2.03 20.78
N THR A 28 26.01 2.41 21.26
CA THR A 28 27.28 2.22 20.52
C THR A 28 28.07 0.96 20.91
N MET A 29 27.60 0.16 21.87
CA MET A 29 28.30 -1.04 22.38
C MET A 29 27.59 -2.36 22.07
N LYS A 30 26.84 -2.43 20.97
CA LYS A 30 26.20 -3.70 20.58
C LYS A 30 26.35 -3.98 19.10
N ASP A 31 27.48 -4.59 18.76
CA ASP A 31 27.72 -5.44 17.58
C ASP A 31 29.07 -6.18 17.78
N PRO A 32 29.41 -7.25 17.02
CA PRO A 32 28.73 -8.54 16.97
C PRO A 32 29.74 -9.72 16.79
N GLU A 33 29.96 -10.63 17.74
CA GLU A 33 30.71 -11.88 17.45
C GLU A 33 30.31 -13.06 18.36
N GLY A 34 30.26 -14.28 17.80
CA GLY A 34 30.50 -15.51 18.58
C GLY A 34 29.61 -16.72 18.28
N TYR A 35 30.11 -17.57 17.39
CA TYR A 35 29.71 -18.95 17.04
C TYR A 35 29.24 -19.89 18.19
N GLY A 36 28.41 -20.88 17.83
CA GLY A 36 28.17 -22.06 18.66
C GLY A 36 27.36 -23.19 18.00
N ILE A 37 28.01 -23.96 17.13
CA ILE A 37 27.54 -25.27 16.63
C ILE A 37 27.42 -26.25 17.80
N LYS A 38 26.31 -27.00 17.91
CA LYS A 38 26.27 -28.30 18.57
C LYS A 38 25.41 -29.30 17.80
N GLN A 39 26.04 -30.38 17.35
CA GLN A 39 25.43 -31.60 16.83
C GLN A 39 25.27 -32.66 17.94
N GLY A 40 24.15 -33.39 17.87
CA GLY A 40 23.99 -34.80 18.27
C GLY A 40 23.51 -35.11 19.71
N PRO A 41 22.88 -36.29 19.97
CA PRO A 41 22.77 -37.46 19.10
C PRO A 41 21.34 -38.03 18.85
N LEU A 42 21.25 -38.87 17.81
CA LEU A 42 20.16 -39.80 17.46
C LEU A 42 19.82 -40.79 18.57
N THR A 43 18.54 -41.19 18.68
CA THR A 43 18.13 -42.61 18.73
C THR A 43 16.62 -42.82 18.47
N VAL A 44 16.34 -43.64 17.45
CA VAL A 44 15.36 -44.77 17.36
C VAL A 44 13.86 -44.51 17.12
N LEU A 45 13.41 -45.09 15.98
CA LEU A 45 12.04 -45.36 15.48
C LEU A 45 11.30 -46.46 16.28
N PRO A 46 9.97 -46.62 16.10
CA PRO A 46 9.44 -47.58 15.12
C PRO A 46 8.37 -46.93 14.18
N GLU A 47 8.36 -47.16 12.87
CA GLU A 47 7.68 -48.26 12.14
C GLU A 47 6.23 -48.51 12.60
N THR A 48 5.18 -48.70 11.79
CA THR A 48 4.86 -48.59 10.35
C THR A 48 3.35 -48.85 10.33
N GLU A 49 2.56 -48.17 9.49
CA GLU A 49 1.39 -48.84 8.93
C GLU A 49 1.07 -48.33 7.52
N LYS A 50 1.08 -49.28 6.60
CA LYS A 50 0.83 -49.14 5.16
C LYS A 50 -0.67 -49.02 4.93
N MET A 51 -1.09 -48.06 4.10
CA MET A 51 -2.36 -48.17 3.38
C MET A 51 -2.10 -48.22 1.88
N THR A 52 -2.68 -49.26 1.32
CA THR A 52 -2.55 -49.80 -0.03
C THR A 52 -3.14 -48.89 -1.10
N VAL A 53 -2.37 -48.72 -2.18
CA VAL A 53 -2.82 -48.18 -3.46
C VAL A 53 -3.67 -49.25 -4.15
N THR A 54 -4.86 -48.88 -4.61
CA THR A 54 -5.62 -49.68 -5.58
C THR A 54 -5.91 -48.81 -6.81
N GLU A 55 -5.62 -49.39 -7.96
CA GLU A 55 -5.60 -48.76 -9.28
C GLU A 55 -6.99 -48.75 -9.94
N THR A 56 -7.14 -47.87 -10.94
CA THR A 56 -8.13 -47.85 -12.03
C THR A 56 -9.56 -47.33 -11.78
N LYS A 57 -9.84 -46.12 -12.30
CA LYS A 57 -10.79 -45.95 -13.41
C LYS A 57 -10.54 -44.64 -14.19
N LYS A 58 -10.15 -44.78 -15.46
CA LYS A 58 -10.18 -43.72 -16.47
C LYS A 58 -11.61 -43.19 -16.60
N LEU A 59 -11.79 -41.88 -16.46
CA LEU A 59 -12.89 -41.14 -17.07
C LEU A 59 -12.30 -39.94 -17.79
N GLN A 60 -12.36 -40.01 -19.12
CA GLN A 60 -12.16 -38.88 -20.02
C GLN A 60 -13.28 -37.87 -19.73
N ILE A 61 -12.90 -36.64 -19.38
CA ILE A 61 -13.81 -35.49 -19.44
C ILE A 61 -13.25 -34.57 -20.52
N GLU A 62 -14.06 -34.46 -21.55
CA GLU A 62 -13.95 -33.68 -22.76
C GLU A 62 -13.72 -32.20 -22.41
N VAL A 63 -12.62 -31.64 -22.93
CA VAL A 63 -12.29 -30.22 -22.77
C VAL A 63 -13.12 -29.44 -23.77
N GLN A 64 -14.20 -28.80 -23.30
CA GLN A 64 -14.85 -27.72 -24.04
C GLN A 64 -14.01 -26.44 -23.87
N PRO A 65 -13.62 -25.75 -24.96
CA PRO A 65 -13.00 -24.44 -24.85
C PRO A 65 -14.07 -23.41 -24.52
N THR A 66 -14.05 -22.92 -23.27
CA THR A 66 -14.78 -21.71 -22.89
C THR A 66 -14.10 -20.53 -23.57
N THR A 67 -14.57 -20.16 -24.76
CA THR A 67 -14.19 -18.92 -25.43
C THR A 67 -14.72 -17.74 -24.64
N THR A 68 -13.91 -17.22 -23.72
CA THR A 68 -14.08 -15.86 -23.21
C THR A 68 -13.96 -14.92 -24.41
N PRO A 69 -14.88 -13.96 -24.62
CA PRO A 69 -14.72 -13.00 -25.71
C PRO A 69 -13.43 -12.23 -25.48
N LEU A 70 -12.48 -12.34 -26.42
CA LEU A 70 -11.33 -11.45 -26.52
C LEU A 70 -11.90 -10.02 -26.51
N LYS A 71 -11.79 -9.32 -25.37
CA LYS A 71 -12.04 -7.89 -25.36
C LYS A 71 -11.04 -7.28 -26.35
N ASP A 72 -11.58 -6.62 -27.36
CA ASP A 72 -10.80 -5.94 -28.39
C ASP A 72 -9.88 -4.90 -27.75
N ASP A 73 -8.61 -4.88 -28.15
CA ASP A 73 -7.61 -3.87 -27.76
C ASP A 73 -8.16 -2.44 -27.90
N SER A 74 -9.04 -2.21 -28.88
CA SER A 74 -9.72 -0.93 -29.10
C SER A 74 -10.59 -0.50 -27.91
N TYR A 75 -11.30 -1.45 -27.27
CA TYR A 75 -12.19 -1.15 -26.15
C TYR A 75 -11.42 -0.78 -24.88
N THR A 76 -10.31 -1.47 -24.60
CA THR A 76 -9.45 -1.16 -23.45
C THR A 76 -8.80 0.22 -23.61
N ALA A 77 -8.33 0.55 -24.81
CA ALA A 77 -7.80 1.88 -25.12
C ALA A 77 -8.83 3.00 -24.89
N LEU A 78 -10.09 2.77 -25.28
CA LEU A 78 -11.19 3.72 -25.06
C LEU A 78 -11.42 3.97 -23.55
N ILE A 79 -11.46 2.92 -22.74
CA ILE A 79 -11.62 3.04 -21.28
C ILE A 79 -10.50 3.89 -20.67
N HIS A 80 -9.25 3.65 -21.06
CA HIS A 80 -8.13 4.43 -20.54
C HIS A 80 -8.20 5.89 -20.97
N LYS A 81 -8.59 6.17 -22.22
CA LYS A 81 -8.84 7.53 -22.69
C LYS A 81 -9.91 8.24 -21.86
N GLU A 82 -11.06 7.61 -21.62
CA GLU A 82 -12.14 8.16 -20.80
C GLU A 82 -11.68 8.47 -19.37
N ARG A 83 -10.86 7.61 -18.77
CA ARG A 83 -10.29 7.84 -17.42
C ARG A 83 -9.39 9.07 -17.39
N MET A 84 -8.55 9.25 -18.41
CA MET A 84 -7.65 10.41 -18.49
C MET A 84 -8.43 11.71 -18.78
N GLU A 85 -9.48 11.65 -19.59
CA GLU A 85 -10.39 12.78 -19.82
C GLU A 85 -11.14 13.18 -18.54
N LEU A 86 -11.65 12.22 -17.78
CA LEU A 86 -12.29 12.46 -16.49
C LEU A 86 -11.31 13.10 -15.49
N LEU A 87 -10.09 12.55 -15.38
CA LEU A 87 -9.05 13.11 -14.52
C LEU A 87 -8.80 14.57 -14.88
N SER A 88 -8.55 14.86 -16.17
CA SER A 88 -8.31 16.21 -16.66
C SER A 88 -9.48 17.14 -16.33
N TYR A 89 -10.71 16.71 -16.58
CA TYR A 89 -11.92 17.47 -16.27
C TYR A 89 -12.00 17.85 -14.78
N VAL A 90 -11.78 16.88 -13.89
CA VAL A 90 -11.84 17.11 -12.43
C VAL A 90 -10.67 17.99 -11.95
N CYS A 91 -9.47 17.82 -12.51
CA CYS A 91 -8.30 18.64 -12.16
C CYS A 91 -8.46 20.12 -12.54
N HIS A 92 -9.20 20.44 -13.60
CA HIS A 92 -9.50 21.82 -14.01
C HIS A 92 -10.73 22.42 -13.31
N ASN A 93 -11.47 21.63 -12.54
CA ASN A 93 -12.64 22.12 -11.82
C ASN A 93 -12.25 22.85 -10.53
N GLU A 94 -12.27 24.18 -10.55
CA GLU A 94 -11.91 25.03 -9.40
C GLU A 94 -12.74 24.73 -8.14
N SER A 95 -13.99 24.27 -8.28
CA SER A 95 -14.82 23.90 -7.13
C SER A 95 -14.32 22.65 -6.39
N LEU A 96 -13.52 21.82 -7.07
CA LEU A 96 -12.96 20.57 -6.54
C LEU A 96 -11.47 20.68 -6.22
N ARG A 97 -10.86 21.85 -6.42
CA ARG A 97 -9.42 22.09 -6.29
C ARG A 97 -8.82 21.61 -4.97
N ASN A 98 -9.51 21.85 -3.85
CA ASN A 98 -9.04 21.42 -2.52
C ASN A 98 -9.11 19.89 -2.29
N LEU A 99 -9.85 19.18 -3.13
CA LEU A 99 -10.03 17.73 -3.06
C LEU A 99 -9.15 17.00 -4.07
N SER A 100 -8.75 17.67 -5.16
CA SER A 100 -8.05 17.05 -6.30
C SER A 100 -6.56 17.37 -6.37
N ARG A 101 -6.12 18.52 -5.84
CA ARG A 101 -4.72 18.98 -5.97
C ARG A 101 -3.92 18.75 -4.70
N ASN A 102 -2.67 18.34 -4.87
CA ASN A 102 -1.68 18.22 -3.81
C ASN A 102 -0.30 18.49 -4.40
N ALA A 103 0.53 19.27 -3.70
CA ALA A 103 1.85 19.62 -4.19
C ALA A 103 2.76 18.38 -4.31
N ILE A 104 3.65 18.40 -5.31
CA ILE A 104 4.71 17.40 -5.47
C ILE A 104 5.74 17.59 -4.34
N SER A 105 5.49 16.94 -3.21
CA SER A 105 6.34 16.96 -2.03
C SER A 105 7.31 15.78 -2.01
N LYS A 106 8.30 15.81 -1.10
CA LYS A 106 9.15 14.63 -0.86
C LYS A 106 8.33 13.37 -0.56
N PHE A 107 7.20 13.49 0.15
CA PHE A 107 6.31 12.36 0.43
C PHE A 107 5.79 11.70 -0.84
N VAL A 108 5.34 12.50 -1.82
CA VAL A 108 4.90 12.04 -3.15
C VAL A 108 6.07 11.42 -3.92
N LEU A 109 7.21 12.12 -3.98
CA LEU A 109 8.38 11.64 -4.71
C LEU A 109 8.95 10.33 -4.14
N ASP A 110 8.88 10.14 -2.82
CA ASP A 110 9.25 8.88 -2.18
C ASP A 110 8.35 7.73 -2.65
N ARG A 111 7.12 7.99 -3.12
CA ARG A 111 6.22 6.93 -3.59
C ARG A 111 6.41 6.59 -5.05
N ILE A 112 7.21 7.33 -5.81
CA ILE A 112 7.42 7.05 -7.22
C ILE A 112 8.67 6.20 -7.38
N PHE A 113 8.53 4.97 -7.85
CA PHE A 113 9.65 4.10 -8.21
C PHE A 113 10.14 4.40 -9.62
N VAL A 114 11.45 4.33 -9.83
CA VAL A 114 12.12 4.68 -11.08
C VAL A 114 12.73 3.44 -11.72
N SER A 115 12.48 3.26 -13.02
CA SER A 115 13.25 2.36 -13.87
C SER A 115 13.86 3.18 -15.00
N ASP A 116 15.09 3.64 -14.81
CA ASP A 116 15.81 4.45 -15.81
C ASP A 116 16.06 3.65 -17.10
N LYS A 117 16.34 2.35 -16.98
CA LYS A 117 16.59 1.44 -18.12
C LYS A 117 15.45 1.42 -19.13
N HIS A 118 14.20 1.48 -18.66
CA HIS A 118 13.00 1.43 -19.50
C HIS A 118 12.23 2.75 -19.49
N ARG A 119 12.77 3.80 -18.87
CA ARG A 119 12.17 5.13 -18.73
C ARG A 119 10.76 5.08 -18.15
N ILE A 120 10.57 4.34 -17.04
CA ILE A 120 9.27 4.15 -16.37
C ILE A 120 9.28 4.79 -14.98
N LEU A 121 8.15 5.40 -14.62
CA LEU A 121 7.81 5.86 -13.28
C LEU A 121 6.51 5.18 -12.81
N PHE A 122 6.58 4.45 -11.70
CA PHE A 122 5.43 3.80 -11.09
C PHE A 122 5.13 4.43 -9.73
N CYS A 123 3.95 5.08 -9.57
CA CYS A 123 3.56 5.60 -8.26
C CYS A 123 2.96 4.49 -7.37
N GLN A 124 3.56 4.30 -6.21
CA GLN A 124 3.20 3.32 -5.21
C GLN A 124 1.87 3.66 -4.56
N THR A 125 0.84 2.90 -4.91
CA THR A 125 -0.46 2.93 -4.26
C THR A 125 -0.72 1.62 -3.52
N PRO A 126 -0.81 1.60 -2.18
CA PRO A 126 -1.03 0.35 -1.47
C PRO A 126 -2.43 -0.25 -1.69
N LYS A 127 -2.50 -1.59 -1.60
CA LYS A 127 -3.75 -2.40 -1.63
C LYS A 127 -4.47 -2.46 -2.98
N VAL A 128 -3.72 -2.22 -4.05
CA VAL A 128 -4.20 -2.27 -5.44
C VAL A 128 -3.29 -3.09 -6.37
N GLY A 129 -2.66 -4.16 -5.84
CA GLY A 129 -1.71 -4.97 -6.63
C GLY A 129 -0.25 -4.48 -6.59
N ASN A 130 0.05 -3.55 -5.67
CA ASN A 130 1.36 -2.92 -5.55
C ASN A 130 2.55 -3.88 -5.44
N THR A 131 2.43 -4.97 -4.67
CA THR A 131 3.51 -5.96 -4.53
C THR A 131 3.90 -6.52 -5.91
N GLN A 132 2.92 -6.85 -6.74
CA GLN A 132 3.16 -7.46 -8.04
C GLN A 132 3.78 -6.45 -9.02
N TRP A 133 3.31 -5.20 -9.02
CA TRP A 133 3.96 -4.14 -9.81
C TRP A 133 5.41 -3.89 -9.37
N LYS A 134 5.70 -3.93 -8.06
CA LYS A 134 7.09 -3.87 -7.60
C LYS A 134 7.91 -5.05 -8.14
N LYS A 135 7.36 -6.28 -8.16
CA LYS A 135 8.04 -7.44 -8.76
C LYS A 135 8.32 -7.24 -10.26
N VAL A 136 7.35 -6.72 -11.02
CA VAL A 136 7.53 -6.36 -12.43
C VAL A 136 8.72 -5.40 -12.60
N LEU A 137 8.77 -4.30 -11.82
CA LEU A 137 9.89 -3.35 -11.90
C LEU A 137 11.24 -3.97 -11.50
N ILE A 138 11.25 -4.89 -10.52
CA ILE A 138 12.47 -5.59 -10.08
C ILE A 138 13.03 -6.46 -11.22
N VAL A 139 12.16 -7.19 -11.93
CA VAL A 139 12.56 -7.98 -13.12
C VAL A 139 13.09 -7.07 -14.21
N LEU A 140 12.39 -5.97 -14.50
CA LEU A 140 12.79 -5.00 -15.53
C LEU A 140 14.17 -4.38 -15.26
N ASN A 141 14.50 -4.13 -13.99
CA ASN A 141 15.82 -3.63 -13.58
C ASN A 141 16.93 -4.71 -13.69
N GLY A 142 16.58 -5.97 -13.98
CA GLY A 142 17.53 -7.05 -14.22
C GLY A 142 18.07 -7.73 -12.97
N ALA A 143 17.45 -7.50 -11.80
CA ALA A 143 17.85 -8.13 -10.55
C ALA A 143 17.42 -9.60 -10.45
N PHE A 144 16.37 -9.98 -11.16
CA PHE A 144 15.80 -11.33 -11.19
C PHE A 144 15.32 -11.67 -12.61
N SER A 145 15.30 -12.95 -12.95
CA SER A 145 14.93 -13.41 -14.31
C SER A 145 13.41 -13.58 -14.49
N SER A 146 12.69 -13.85 -13.39
CA SER A 146 11.24 -14.03 -13.37
C SER A 146 10.61 -13.46 -12.08
N ILE A 147 9.30 -13.27 -12.09
CA ILE A 147 8.55 -12.73 -10.94
C ILE A 147 8.47 -13.76 -9.80
N GLU A 148 8.43 -15.03 -10.17
CA GLU A 148 8.30 -16.19 -9.30
C GLU A 148 9.54 -16.40 -8.42
N GLU A 149 10.72 -16.01 -8.91
CA GLU A 149 11.98 -16.09 -8.18
C GLU A 149 12.13 -15.05 -7.08
N ILE A 150 11.33 -13.98 -7.07
CA ILE A 150 11.50 -12.86 -6.15
C ILE A 150 10.91 -13.20 -4.77
N PRO A 151 11.73 -13.27 -3.70
CA PRO A 151 11.24 -13.52 -2.36
C PRO A 151 10.37 -12.36 -1.85
N GLU A 152 9.22 -12.67 -1.23
CA GLU A 152 8.25 -11.65 -0.79
C GLU A 152 8.86 -10.66 0.23
N ASN A 153 9.77 -11.12 1.08
CA ASN A 153 10.48 -10.27 2.04
C ASN A 153 11.41 -9.26 1.34
N VAL A 154 12.01 -9.61 0.20
CA VAL A 154 12.86 -8.71 -0.58
C VAL A 154 12.03 -7.60 -1.21
N VAL A 155 10.84 -7.89 -1.74
CA VAL A 155 9.98 -6.90 -2.42
C VAL A 155 9.70 -5.67 -1.55
N HIS A 156 9.56 -5.85 -0.24
CA HIS A 156 9.23 -4.76 0.70
C HIS A 156 10.46 -4.18 1.42
N ASP A 157 11.64 -4.75 1.24
CA ASP A 157 12.89 -4.24 1.80
C ASP A 157 13.45 -3.14 0.88
N HIS A 158 13.45 -1.90 1.36
CA HIS A 158 13.88 -0.74 0.56
C HIS A 158 15.37 -0.75 0.20
N GLU A 159 16.20 -1.37 1.04
CA GLU A 159 17.64 -1.43 0.82
C GLU A 159 18.01 -2.56 -0.16
N LYS A 160 17.16 -3.58 -0.28
CA LYS A 160 17.47 -4.80 -1.06
C LYS A 160 16.66 -4.96 -2.33
N ASN A 161 15.54 -4.25 -2.47
CA ASN A 161 14.67 -4.45 -3.64
C ASN A 161 15.20 -3.84 -4.94
N GLY A 162 16.25 -3.01 -4.91
CA GLY A 162 16.80 -2.41 -6.13
C GLY A 162 15.81 -1.53 -6.89
N LEU A 163 14.86 -0.90 -6.18
CA LEU A 163 13.89 0.04 -6.73
C LEU A 163 14.19 1.46 -6.24
N PRO A 164 14.94 2.26 -7.02
CA PRO A 164 15.18 3.66 -6.71
C PRO A 164 13.86 4.43 -6.56
N ARG A 165 13.80 5.35 -5.61
CA ARG A 165 12.68 6.28 -5.45
C ARG A 165 13.03 7.59 -6.13
N LEU A 166 12.04 8.25 -6.73
CA LEU A 166 12.28 9.50 -7.45
C LEU A 166 12.86 10.59 -6.53
N SER A 167 12.55 10.55 -5.23
CA SER A 167 13.11 11.44 -4.22
C SER A 167 14.62 11.28 -3.95
N SER A 168 15.27 10.21 -4.41
CA SER A 168 16.72 10.03 -4.26
C SER A 168 17.54 10.78 -5.32
N TYR A 169 16.88 11.41 -6.29
CA TYR A 169 17.51 12.11 -7.40
C TYR A 169 17.56 13.63 -7.17
N SER A 170 18.42 14.32 -7.92
CA SER A 170 18.50 15.79 -7.91
C SER A 170 17.19 16.42 -8.43
N ALA A 171 16.90 17.68 -8.08
CA ALA A 171 15.70 18.35 -8.57
C ALA A 171 15.63 18.42 -10.11
N GLN A 172 16.78 18.58 -10.78
CA GLN A 172 16.89 18.57 -12.23
C GLN A 172 16.53 17.19 -12.80
N ASP A 173 17.12 16.13 -12.25
CA ASP A 173 16.86 14.75 -12.63
C ASP A 173 15.40 14.34 -12.42
N VAL A 174 14.79 14.79 -11.33
CA VAL A 174 13.37 14.58 -11.03
C VAL A 174 12.52 15.21 -12.12
N ASN A 175 12.79 16.47 -12.47
CA ASN A 175 12.04 17.19 -13.49
C ASN A 175 12.19 16.53 -14.88
N GLU A 176 13.41 16.12 -15.25
CA GLU A 176 13.65 15.42 -16.52
C GLU A 176 12.82 14.13 -16.61
N ARG A 177 12.83 13.31 -15.55
CA ARG A 177 12.09 12.05 -15.51
C ARG A 177 10.58 12.28 -15.53
N LEU A 178 10.08 13.20 -14.71
CA LEU A 178 8.65 13.55 -14.69
C LEU A 178 8.16 14.00 -16.08
N ASN A 179 8.98 14.72 -16.84
CA ASN A 179 8.60 15.20 -18.17
C ASN A 179 8.74 14.15 -19.28
N SER A 180 9.65 13.18 -19.15
CA SER A 180 10.07 12.36 -20.28
C SER A 180 9.88 10.85 -20.13
N TYR A 181 9.51 10.34 -18.94
CA TYR A 181 9.32 8.91 -18.68
C TYR A 181 7.85 8.51 -18.80
N PHE A 182 7.55 7.25 -19.11
CA PHE A 182 6.20 6.71 -19.03
C PHE A 182 5.77 6.60 -17.56
N LYS A 183 4.62 7.16 -17.20
CA LYS A 183 4.13 7.28 -15.82
C LYS A 183 2.81 6.56 -15.64
N PHE A 184 2.70 5.69 -14.66
CA PHE A 184 1.41 5.07 -14.34
C PHE A 184 1.24 4.79 -12.85
N PHE A 185 -0.01 4.57 -12.45
CA PHE A 185 -0.36 4.03 -11.15
C PHE A 185 -1.73 3.35 -11.18
N ILE A 186 -2.03 2.59 -10.12
CA ILE A 186 -3.30 1.88 -10.00
C ILE A 186 -4.13 2.50 -8.88
N VAL A 187 -5.45 2.53 -9.07
CA VAL A 187 -6.45 2.94 -8.06
C VAL A 187 -7.38 1.78 -7.74
N ARG A 188 -8.20 1.95 -6.71
CA ARG A 188 -9.25 1.00 -6.30
C ARG A 188 -10.36 1.78 -5.61
N ASP A 189 -11.57 1.24 -5.58
CA ASP A 189 -12.66 1.82 -4.79
C ASP A 189 -12.14 2.22 -3.39
N PRO A 190 -12.29 3.51 -2.99
CA PRO A 190 -11.66 3.99 -1.77
C PRO A 190 -12.06 3.20 -0.53
N PHE A 191 -13.31 2.75 -0.42
CA PHE A 191 -13.79 2.05 0.77
C PHE A 191 -13.35 0.58 0.79
N GLU A 192 -13.33 -0.10 -0.37
CA GLU A 192 -12.71 -1.41 -0.45
C GLU A 192 -11.21 -1.37 -0.13
N ARG A 193 -10.50 -0.34 -0.59
CA ARG A 193 -9.08 -0.14 -0.30
C ARG A 193 -8.85 -0.03 1.21
N LEU A 194 -9.68 0.74 1.92
CA LEU A 194 -9.61 0.88 3.37
C LEU A 194 -9.92 -0.43 4.11
N ILE A 195 -10.88 -1.22 3.65
CA ILE A 195 -11.15 -2.54 4.20
C ILE A 195 -9.94 -3.46 4.00
N SER A 196 -9.34 -3.46 2.81
CA SER A 196 -8.13 -4.22 2.52
C SER A 196 -6.97 -3.81 3.43
N ALA A 197 -6.74 -2.50 3.60
CA ALA A 197 -5.72 -1.96 4.48
C ALA A 197 -5.96 -2.39 5.95
N PHE A 198 -7.19 -2.27 6.43
CA PHE A 198 -7.55 -2.64 7.80
C PHE A 198 -7.31 -4.13 8.06
N LYS A 199 -7.76 -5.00 7.16
CA LYS A 199 -7.54 -6.46 7.25
C LYS A 199 -6.06 -6.81 7.26
N ASP A 200 -5.30 -6.23 6.33
CA ASP A 200 -3.88 -6.50 6.18
C ASP A 200 -3.09 -6.05 7.42
N LYS A 201 -3.37 -4.86 7.97
CA LYS A 201 -2.55 -4.26 9.03
C LYS A 201 -2.98 -4.60 10.45
N PHE A 202 -4.28 -4.75 10.70
CA PHE A 202 -4.80 -4.91 12.06
C PHE A 202 -5.42 -6.26 12.35
N ILE A 203 -5.79 -7.04 11.32
CA ILE A 203 -6.43 -8.35 11.50
C ILE A 203 -5.45 -9.50 11.23
N HIS A 204 -4.88 -9.56 10.02
CA HIS A 204 -4.01 -10.65 9.61
C HIS A 204 -2.54 -10.37 9.88
N ASN A 205 -2.07 -9.16 9.61
CA ASN A 205 -0.67 -8.73 9.74
C ASN A 205 0.33 -9.80 9.25
N PRO A 206 0.23 -10.23 7.97
CA PRO A 206 0.98 -11.38 7.44
C PRO A 206 2.50 -11.17 7.43
N ARG A 207 2.95 -9.91 7.56
CA ARG A 207 4.37 -9.52 7.58
C ARG A 207 4.91 -9.28 8.98
N PHE A 208 4.13 -9.58 10.01
CA PHE A 208 4.51 -9.40 11.40
C PHE A 208 5.05 -7.99 11.69
N GLU A 209 4.34 -6.95 11.24
CA GLU A 209 4.70 -5.55 11.47
C GLU A 209 4.17 -5.12 12.86
N PRO A 210 4.98 -5.17 13.95
CA PRO A 210 4.47 -5.02 15.32
C PRO A 210 3.87 -3.63 15.59
N TRP A 211 4.35 -2.61 14.87
CA TRP A 211 3.95 -1.21 15.03
C TRP A 211 2.43 -0.99 14.91
N TYR A 212 1.75 -1.69 14.00
CA TYR A 212 0.29 -1.57 13.86
C TYR A 212 -0.43 -2.06 15.11
N LYS A 213 0.01 -3.16 15.71
CA LYS A 213 -0.61 -3.76 16.90
C LYS A 213 -0.23 -3.03 18.19
N HIS A 214 1.03 -2.62 18.32
CA HIS A 214 1.58 -2.14 19.58
C HIS A 214 1.63 -0.61 19.71
N ASN A 215 1.66 0.13 18.60
CA ASN A 215 1.80 1.58 18.62
C ASN A 215 0.56 2.30 18.05
N ILE A 216 0.02 1.83 16.93
CA ILE A 216 -1.10 2.49 16.25
C ILE A 216 -2.45 2.08 16.86
N ALA A 217 -2.74 0.78 16.91
CA ALA A 217 -4.03 0.28 17.39
C ALA A 217 -4.39 0.79 18.80
N PRO A 218 -3.51 0.76 19.82
CA PRO A 218 -3.87 1.22 21.17
C PRO A 218 -4.22 2.71 21.21
N VAL A 219 -3.51 3.54 20.42
CA VAL A 219 -3.79 4.98 20.31
C VAL A 219 -5.16 5.22 19.69
N LEU A 220 -5.47 4.53 18.60
CA LEU A 220 -6.77 4.64 17.93
C LEU A 220 -7.91 4.15 18.82
N ILE A 221 -7.74 3.02 19.50
CA ILE A 221 -8.71 2.49 20.45
C ILE A 221 -8.99 3.51 21.55
N ARG A 222 -7.94 4.05 22.18
CA ARG A 222 -8.07 4.99 23.30
C ARG A 222 -8.81 6.27 22.91
N LYS A 223 -8.59 6.78 21.70
CA LYS A 223 -9.18 8.04 21.22
C LYS A 223 -10.59 7.86 20.62
N TYR A 224 -10.82 6.81 19.83
CA TYR A 224 -12.02 6.71 18.98
C TYR A 224 -13.05 5.67 19.41
N ARG A 225 -12.75 4.82 20.40
CA ARG A 225 -13.70 3.80 20.88
C ARG A 225 -14.78 4.42 21.77
N LYS A 226 -16.02 4.44 21.27
CA LYS A 226 -17.18 4.94 22.02
C LYS A 226 -17.52 4.10 23.24
N ASN A 227 -17.57 2.77 23.10
CA ASN A 227 -17.91 1.87 24.20
C ASN A 227 -16.65 1.22 24.79
N ARG A 228 -16.14 1.81 25.89
CA ARG A 228 -14.96 1.30 26.60
C ARG A 228 -15.18 -0.06 27.28
N ARG A 229 -16.42 -0.52 27.46
CA ARG A 229 -16.71 -1.86 28.00
C ARG A 229 -16.43 -2.98 26.99
N MET A 230 -16.34 -2.65 25.69
CA MET A 230 -15.93 -3.56 24.60
C MET A 230 -14.40 -3.74 24.48
N SER A 231 -13.61 -3.30 25.47
CA SER A 231 -12.14 -3.29 25.42
C SER A 231 -11.46 -4.67 25.42
N ARG A 232 -12.20 -5.77 25.43
CA ARG A 232 -11.65 -7.14 25.40
C ARG A 232 -11.20 -7.61 24.00
N GLY A 233 -11.16 -6.72 23.00
CA GLY A 233 -10.73 -7.05 21.63
C GLY A 233 -9.82 -5.99 21.00
N GLY A 234 -9.12 -6.38 19.93
CA GLY A 234 -8.24 -5.52 19.14
C GLY A 234 -8.94 -4.31 18.49
N LEU A 235 -8.23 -3.58 17.64
CA LEU A 235 -8.80 -2.43 16.92
C LEU A 235 -10.01 -2.88 16.10
N GLN A 236 -11.12 -2.14 16.18
CA GLN A 236 -12.33 -2.43 15.40
C GLN A 236 -12.43 -1.51 14.19
N PHE A 237 -13.10 -1.96 13.13
CA PHE A 237 -13.20 -1.18 11.90
C PHE A 237 -13.86 0.19 12.12
N GLN A 238 -14.89 0.28 12.97
CA GLN A 238 -15.49 1.58 13.32
C GLN A 238 -14.54 2.55 14.03
N ASP A 239 -13.54 2.06 14.79
CA ASP A 239 -12.55 2.93 15.44
C ASP A 239 -11.60 3.49 14.37
N PHE A 240 -11.22 2.65 13.40
CA PHE A 240 -10.43 3.05 12.24
C PHE A 240 -11.17 4.06 11.36
N VAL A 241 -12.45 3.84 11.04
CA VAL A 241 -13.26 4.79 10.26
C VAL A 241 -13.39 6.14 10.96
N ARG A 242 -13.63 6.16 12.28
CA ARG A 242 -13.70 7.41 13.05
C ARG A 242 -12.39 8.18 13.05
N TYR A 243 -11.26 7.48 13.13
CA TYR A 243 -9.95 8.09 12.98
C TYR A 243 -9.79 8.76 11.62
N LEU A 244 -10.10 8.03 10.54
CA LEU A 244 -9.94 8.55 9.19
C LEU A 244 -10.85 9.76 8.92
N GLY A 245 -12.08 9.74 9.45
CA GLY A 245 -13.05 10.84 9.32
C GLY A 245 -12.93 11.96 10.36
N ASP A 246 -11.95 11.93 11.27
CA ASP A 246 -11.75 12.99 12.27
C ASP A 246 -10.99 14.16 11.63
N PRO A 247 -11.56 15.38 11.49
CA PRO A 247 -10.85 16.52 10.90
C PRO A 247 -9.56 16.90 11.63
N ASN A 248 -9.38 16.45 12.88
CA ASN A 248 -8.18 16.67 13.69
C ASN A 248 -7.22 15.47 13.69
N HIS A 249 -7.34 14.55 12.72
CA HIS A 249 -6.49 13.35 12.63
C HIS A 249 -5.01 13.66 12.36
N ARG A 250 -4.69 14.84 11.81
CA ARG A 250 -3.34 15.21 11.30
C ARG A 250 -2.21 15.03 12.31
N PHE A 251 -2.46 15.29 13.60
CA PHE A 251 -1.46 15.04 14.65
C PHE A 251 -1.12 13.56 14.77
N LEU A 252 -2.11 12.67 14.66
CA LEU A 252 -1.88 11.23 14.66
C LEU A 252 -1.20 10.76 13.39
N ASP A 253 -1.53 11.34 12.23
CA ASP A 253 -0.85 11.02 10.97
C ASP A 253 0.66 11.31 11.06
N LEU A 254 1.03 12.46 11.64
CA LEU A 254 2.44 12.79 11.93
C LEU A 254 3.07 11.81 12.91
N GLN A 255 2.35 11.42 13.96
CA GLN A 255 2.83 10.44 14.94
C GLN A 255 3.06 9.05 14.32
N PHE A 256 2.20 8.63 13.38
CA PHE A 256 2.27 7.32 12.73
C PHE A 256 3.28 7.29 11.57
N GLY A 257 3.65 8.45 11.02
CA GLY A 257 4.67 8.58 9.98
C GLY A 257 4.35 7.75 8.73
N ASP A 258 5.35 7.15 8.11
CA ASP A 258 5.21 6.37 6.86
C ASP A 258 4.24 5.18 6.96
N HIS A 259 3.82 4.76 8.16
CA HIS A 259 2.86 3.66 8.31
C HIS A 259 1.45 4.01 7.79
N ILE A 260 1.13 5.30 7.64
CA ILE A 260 -0.20 5.71 7.17
C ILE A 260 -0.45 5.48 5.67
N ILE A 261 0.60 5.22 4.89
CA ILE A 261 0.54 5.11 3.41
C ILE A 261 -0.58 4.18 2.91
N HIS A 262 -0.99 3.20 3.73
CA HIS A 262 -2.02 2.22 3.39
C HIS A 262 -3.44 2.79 3.34
N TRP A 263 -3.69 3.95 3.93
CA TRP A 263 -5.00 4.60 4.02
C TRP A 263 -4.97 6.10 3.74
N VAL A 264 -3.87 6.61 3.20
CA VAL A 264 -3.80 7.97 2.63
C VAL A 264 -4.52 8.01 1.28
N THR A 265 -5.08 9.16 0.89
CA THR A 265 -5.78 9.31 -0.42
C THR A 265 -4.81 9.15 -1.59
N PHE A 266 -5.30 8.80 -2.77
CA PHE A 266 -4.43 8.72 -3.95
C PHE A 266 -3.91 10.10 -4.37
N VAL A 267 -4.69 11.15 -4.13
CA VAL A 267 -4.27 12.55 -4.32
C VAL A 267 -3.04 12.89 -3.50
N GLU A 268 -3.03 12.52 -2.22
CA GLU A 268 -1.88 12.73 -1.34
C GLU A 268 -0.68 11.83 -1.66
N LEU A 269 -0.91 10.62 -2.17
CA LEU A 269 0.15 9.67 -2.54
C LEU A 269 0.86 10.03 -3.85
N CYS A 270 0.09 10.45 -4.86
CA CYS A 270 0.57 10.51 -6.25
C CYS A 270 0.34 11.85 -6.96
N ALA A 271 -0.34 12.83 -6.35
CA ALA A 271 -0.54 14.17 -6.94
C ALA A 271 -0.98 14.15 -8.43
N PRO A 272 -2.09 13.46 -8.78
CA PRO A 272 -2.44 13.17 -10.17
C PRO A 272 -2.85 14.38 -11.01
N CYS A 273 -3.13 15.53 -10.37
CA CYS A 273 -3.35 16.80 -11.08
C CYS A 273 -2.07 17.61 -11.31
N GLU A 274 -0.95 17.25 -10.65
CA GLU A 274 0.35 17.93 -10.83
C GLU A 274 1.32 17.10 -11.67
N ILE A 275 1.10 15.78 -11.74
CA ILE A 275 1.92 14.86 -12.51
C ILE A 275 1.10 14.34 -13.69
N ASN A 276 1.61 14.54 -14.91
CA ASN A 276 0.97 14.09 -16.15
C ASN A 276 1.13 12.58 -16.34
N TYR A 277 0.30 11.77 -15.70
CA TYR A 277 0.30 10.32 -15.88
C TYR A 277 -0.11 9.90 -17.29
N ASN A 278 0.52 8.85 -17.82
CA ASN A 278 0.17 8.25 -19.11
C ASN A 278 -1.02 7.28 -18.95
N VAL A 279 -1.02 6.47 -17.90
CA VAL A 279 -2.09 5.50 -17.63
C VAL A 279 -2.45 5.47 -16.15
N ILE A 280 -3.75 5.46 -15.86
CA ILE A 280 -4.30 5.17 -14.53
C ILE A 280 -5.13 3.89 -14.64
N GLY A 281 -4.65 2.84 -14.00
CA GLY A 281 -5.34 1.56 -13.96
C GLY A 281 -6.28 1.45 -12.76
N HIS A 282 -7.27 0.59 -12.84
CA HIS A 282 -8.18 0.23 -11.76
C HIS A 282 -7.93 -1.21 -11.33
N HIS A 283 -7.91 -1.43 -10.02
CA HIS A 283 -7.75 -2.76 -9.45
C HIS A 283 -8.91 -3.69 -9.87
N GLU A 284 -10.10 -3.14 -10.08
CA GLU A 284 -11.29 -3.87 -10.50
C GLU A 284 -11.19 -4.40 -11.94
N THR A 285 -10.37 -3.77 -12.79
CA THR A 285 -10.11 -4.18 -14.18
C THR A 285 -8.65 -4.55 -14.41
N LEU A 286 -7.90 -4.88 -13.35
CA LEU A 286 -6.46 -5.09 -13.41
C LEU A 286 -6.02 -6.18 -14.40
N GLU A 287 -6.90 -7.15 -14.66
CA GLU A 287 -6.72 -8.22 -15.66
C GLU A 287 -6.59 -7.66 -17.08
N ASP A 288 -7.32 -6.58 -17.40
CA ASP A 288 -7.25 -5.89 -18.69
C ASP A 288 -6.20 -4.75 -18.66
N ASP A 289 -6.13 -4.02 -17.55
CA ASP A 289 -5.29 -2.83 -17.42
C ASP A 289 -3.80 -3.16 -17.37
N ALA A 290 -3.39 -4.27 -16.75
CA ALA A 290 -1.98 -4.59 -16.61
C ALA A 290 -1.30 -4.92 -17.95
N PRO A 291 -1.86 -5.78 -18.82
CA PRO A 291 -1.35 -5.97 -20.18
C PRO A 291 -1.32 -4.67 -20.99
N TYR A 292 -2.36 -3.84 -20.89
CA TYR A 292 -2.42 -2.55 -21.58
C TYR A 292 -1.29 -1.61 -21.13
N ILE A 293 -1.05 -1.48 -19.83
CA ILE A 293 0.05 -0.67 -19.28
C ILE A 293 1.41 -1.13 -19.80
N LEU A 294 1.65 -2.45 -19.85
CA LEU A 294 2.92 -3.00 -20.34
C LEU A 294 3.12 -2.69 -21.83
N LYS A 295 2.05 -2.78 -22.62
CA LYS A 295 2.04 -2.46 -24.07
C LYS A 295 2.30 -0.98 -24.32
N GLU A 296 1.60 -0.09 -23.62
CA GLU A 296 1.79 1.36 -23.76
C GLU A 296 3.17 1.83 -23.27
N ALA A 297 3.78 1.10 -22.34
CA ALA A 297 5.15 1.32 -21.90
C ALA A 297 6.20 0.68 -22.85
N GLY A 298 5.79 -0.09 -23.85
CA GLY A 298 6.68 -0.77 -24.81
C GLY A 298 7.53 -1.88 -24.19
N ILE A 299 7.05 -2.52 -23.11
CA ILE A 299 7.77 -3.55 -22.34
C ILE A 299 7.03 -4.88 -22.23
N GLU A 300 5.93 -5.04 -22.95
CA GLU A 300 5.09 -6.25 -22.99
C GLU A 300 5.85 -7.50 -23.44
N HIS A 301 6.93 -7.32 -24.21
CA HIS A 301 7.80 -8.40 -24.68
C HIS A 301 8.90 -8.77 -23.68
N LEU A 302 9.09 -7.98 -22.61
CA LEU A 302 10.15 -8.18 -21.61
C LEU A 302 9.64 -8.84 -20.33
N VAL A 303 8.38 -8.59 -19.96
CA VAL A 303 7.79 -9.04 -18.71
C VAL A 303 6.27 -9.11 -18.84
N SER A 304 5.65 -10.02 -18.09
CA SER A 304 4.20 -10.10 -17.93
C SER A 304 3.79 -9.78 -16.49
N TYR A 305 2.60 -9.21 -16.30
CA TYR A 305 2.00 -9.14 -14.98
C TYR A 305 1.61 -10.56 -14.51
N PRO A 306 1.86 -10.94 -13.24
CA PRO A 306 1.58 -12.29 -12.78
C PRO A 306 0.07 -12.60 -12.83
N THR A 307 -0.26 -13.87 -13.00
CA THR A 307 -1.64 -14.34 -13.06
C THR A 307 -2.41 -13.90 -11.80
N ILE A 308 -3.56 -13.25 -12.02
CA ILE A 308 -4.42 -12.76 -10.96
C ILE A 308 -5.35 -13.88 -10.51
N PRO A 309 -5.35 -14.27 -9.21
CA PRO A 309 -6.27 -15.29 -8.73
C PRO A 309 -7.74 -14.84 -8.85
N PRO A 310 -8.67 -15.74 -9.21
CA PRO A 310 -10.07 -15.39 -9.37
C PRO A 310 -10.68 -14.73 -8.13
N GLY A 311 -11.45 -13.66 -8.34
CA GLY A 311 -12.22 -12.99 -7.28
C GLY A 311 -11.44 -12.01 -6.40
N ILE A 312 -10.15 -11.79 -6.67
CA ILE A 312 -9.33 -10.82 -5.93
C ILE A 312 -9.63 -9.38 -6.35
N THR A 313 -9.79 -9.15 -7.65
CA THR A 313 -9.93 -7.85 -8.32
C THR A 313 -11.35 -7.30 -8.25
N LYS A 314 -12.37 -8.16 -8.34
CA LYS A 314 -13.78 -7.77 -8.41
C LYS A 314 -14.25 -7.00 -7.17
N TYR A 315 -14.96 -5.89 -7.42
CA TYR A 315 -15.65 -5.13 -6.37
C TYR A 315 -16.70 -6.00 -5.68
N ASN A 316 -16.67 -6.02 -4.34
CA ASN A 316 -17.57 -6.83 -3.52
C ASN A 316 -18.42 -5.92 -2.62
N ARG A 317 -19.61 -5.57 -3.11
CA ARG A 317 -20.58 -4.74 -2.40
C ARG A 317 -20.97 -5.31 -1.03
N SER A 318 -21.29 -6.61 -0.96
CA SER A 318 -21.73 -7.26 0.28
C SER A 318 -20.66 -7.21 1.37
N LYS A 319 -19.37 -7.31 0.99
CA LYS A 319 -18.24 -7.11 1.90
C LYS A 319 -18.21 -5.67 2.42
N VAL A 320 -18.40 -4.67 1.56
CA VAL A 320 -18.46 -3.26 1.97
C VAL A 320 -19.62 -3.05 2.95
N GLU A 321 -20.83 -3.49 2.60
CA GLU A 321 -22.02 -3.41 3.47
C GLU A 321 -21.78 -4.07 4.82
N HIS A 322 -21.17 -5.25 4.85
CA HIS A 322 -20.86 -5.96 6.07
C HIS A 322 -19.93 -5.17 7.00
N TYR A 323 -18.80 -4.67 6.49
CA TYR A 323 -17.83 -3.91 7.29
C TYR A 323 -18.43 -2.58 7.80
N PHE A 324 -19.24 -1.91 6.98
CA PHE A 324 -19.85 -0.63 7.35
C PHE A 324 -21.14 -0.75 8.16
N SER A 325 -21.73 -1.95 8.31
CA SER A 325 -22.98 -2.20 9.03
C SER A 325 -23.02 -1.67 10.47
N LYS A 326 -21.86 -1.63 11.15
CA LYS A 326 -21.71 -1.15 12.54
C LYS A 326 -21.15 0.28 12.64
N VAL A 327 -20.96 0.95 11.51
CA VAL A 327 -20.44 2.32 11.43
C VAL A 327 -21.62 3.27 11.34
N SER A 328 -21.61 4.35 12.13
CA SER A 328 -22.72 5.30 12.10
C SER A 328 -22.73 6.08 10.78
N LYS A 329 -23.92 6.43 10.26
CA LYS A 329 -24.08 7.26 9.05
C LYS A 329 -23.28 8.57 9.11
N ARG A 330 -23.13 9.15 10.31
CA ARG A 330 -22.28 10.34 10.55
C ARG A 330 -20.80 10.04 10.27
N ASP A 331 -20.28 8.95 10.85
CA ASP A 331 -18.88 8.54 10.67
C ASP A 331 -18.61 8.20 9.19
N ILE A 332 -19.57 7.57 8.49
CA ILE A 332 -19.51 7.28 7.04
C ILE A 332 -19.46 8.57 6.22
N LYS A 333 -20.30 9.56 6.52
CA LYS A 333 -20.30 10.88 5.85
C LYS A 333 -18.95 11.58 6.00
N HIS A 334 -18.39 11.60 7.21
CA HIS A 334 -17.09 12.21 7.45
C HIS A 334 -15.96 11.49 6.70
N LEU A 335 -15.97 10.15 6.69
CA LEU A 335 -15.03 9.36 5.90
C LEU A 335 -15.15 9.69 4.41
N TYR A 336 -16.37 9.70 3.87
CA TYR A 336 -16.60 10.05 2.47
C TYR A 336 -16.08 11.45 2.15
N THR A 337 -16.29 12.44 3.02
CA THR A 337 -15.74 13.79 2.82
C THR A 337 -14.23 13.79 2.64
N ARG A 338 -13.48 12.99 3.42
CA ARG A 338 -12.02 12.87 3.26
C ARG A 338 -11.61 12.24 1.93
N PHE A 339 -12.31 11.21 1.48
CA PHE A 339 -11.99 10.47 0.25
C PHE A 339 -12.75 10.96 -0.99
N LYS A 340 -13.51 12.07 -0.88
CA LYS A 340 -14.37 12.57 -1.96
C LYS A 340 -13.59 12.80 -3.26
N GLY A 341 -12.37 13.36 -3.15
CA GLY A 341 -11.48 13.56 -4.29
C GLY A 341 -11.14 12.26 -5.02
N ASP A 342 -10.81 11.19 -4.29
CA ASP A 342 -10.54 9.87 -4.89
C ASP A 342 -11.79 9.31 -5.60
N PHE A 343 -13.00 9.53 -5.07
CA PHE A 343 -14.22 9.09 -5.75
C PHE A 343 -14.44 9.84 -7.07
N GLU A 344 -14.27 11.16 -7.07
CA GLU A 344 -14.54 12.02 -8.23
C GLU A 344 -13.46 11.89 -9.31
N LEU A 345 -12.17 11.92 -8.95
CA LEU A 345 -11.05 11.85 -9.90
C LEU A 345 -11.01 10.55 -10.69
N PHE A 346 -11.41 9.44 -10.06
CA PHE A 346 -11.29 8.11 -10.65
C PHE A 346 -12.64 7.48 -10.98
N GLY A 347 -13.72 8.26 -11.04
CA GLY A 347 -15.01 7.78 -11.53
C GLY A 347 -15.67 6.71 -10.66
N TYR A 348 -15.34 6.62 -9.37
CA TYR A 348 -16.02 5.72 -8.45
C TYR A 348 -17.37 6.29 -8.04
N ARG A 349 -18.40 5.44 -8.05
CA ARG A 349 -19.73 5.86 -7.61
C ARG A 349 -19.75 6.10 -6.10
N LYS A 350 -20.36 7.20 -5.68
CA LYS A 350 -20.65 7.44 -4.26
C LYS A 350 -21.43 6.24 -3.70
N PRO A 351 -21.04 5.67 -2.55
CA PRO A 351 -21.69 4.48 -2.00
C PRO A 351 -23.01 4.84 -1.31
N THR A 352 -24.02 5.24 -2.08
CA THR A 352 -25.34 5.69 -1.60
C THR A 352 -26.05 4.67 -0.72
N PHE A 353 -25.79 3.37 -0.97
CA PHE A 353 -26.31 2.25 -0.18
C PHE A 353 -25.85 2.23 1.29
N LEU A 354 -24.86 3.05 1.67
CA LEU A 354 -24.38 3.19 3.05
C LEU A 354 -25.03 4.36 3.82
N PHE A 355 -25.84 5.21 3.17
CA PHE A 355 -26.30 6.49 3.74
C PHE A 355 -27.73 6.50 4.28
#